data_AF-A0A7C7UDZ6-F1
#
_entry.id   AF-A0A7C7UDZ6-F1
#
_cell.length_a   1.000
_cell.length_b   1.000
_cell.length_c   1.000
_cell.angle_alpha   90.00
_cell.angle_beta   90.00
_cell.angle_gamma   90.00
#
_symmetry.space_group_name_H-M   'P 1'
#
loop_
_entity.id
_entity.type
_entity.pdbx_description
1 polymer ?
#
loop_
_entity_poly.entity_id
_entity_poly.type
_entity_poly.pdbx_seq_one_letter_code
_entity_poly.pdbx_strand_id
1 'polypeptide(L)'
;MSAASLSWALASRADDVMRAAQLAACLEVCGYPKPGNVHRLRNFGELRFEHFIAGAIAIGPAIREASMKGIRHVLDGLKLGDVRLGSLMLRAVSDMIGWQRGGNTHLGTIVLFTPLAVSAGMCIAEACEFNLKLLREGFVETVKATTSLDTVDFYKAVRLANPKGMGKVRGLKSPDVMDDGFEAKILAEDVTLYEAMAECSDWDEVASEFVSGLEVTVKLGYPTL
;
A
#
# COMPACT_ATOMS: atom_id res chain seq x y z
N MET A 1 4.15 -13.87 30.12
CA MET A 1 3.15 -12.81 29.82
C MET A 1 1.77 -13.45 29.79
N SER A 2 0.73 -12.78 30.32
CA SER A 2 -0.66 -13.22 30.14
C SER A 2 -1.12 -13.00 28.69
N ALA A 3 -2.14 -13.72 28.24
CA ALA A 3 -2.72 -13.54 26.89
C ALA A 3 -3.15 -12.08 26.64
N ALA A 4 -3.71 -11.41 27.65
CA ALA A 4 -4.07 -9.99 27.57
C ALA A 4 -2.83 -9.09 27.41
N SER A 5 -1.75 -9.35 28.14
CA SER A 5 -0.51 -8.57 28.00
C SER A 5 0.17 -8.78 26.64
N LEU A 6 0.07 -9.98 26.06
CA LEU A 6 0.59 -10.28 24.72
C LEU A 6 -0.24 -9.58 23.63
N SER A 7 -1.57 -9.64 23.73
CA SER A 7 -2.47 -8.94 22.81
C SER A 7 -2.23 -7.43 22.82
N TRP A 8 -2.06 -6.83 23.99
CA TRP A 8 -1.74 -5.41 24.11
C TRP A 8 -0.36 -5.06 23.50
N ALA A 9 0.66 -5.88 23.77
CA ALA A 9 2.01 -5.65 23.21
C ALA A 9 2.01 -5.71 21.68
N LEU A 10 1.30 -6.68 21.09
CA LEU A 10 1.17 -6.82 19.64
C LEU A 10 0.41 -5.63 19.02
N ALA A 11 -0.68 -5.20 19.65
CA ALA A 11 -1.42 -4.02 19.22
C ALA A 11 -0.56 -2.75 19.25
N SER A 12 0.27 -2.59 20.29
CA SER A 12 1.21 -1.46 20.38
C SER A 12 2.26 -1.50 19.25
N ARG A 13 2.73 -2.69 18.86
CA ARG A 13 3.69 -2.83 17.75
C ARG A 13 3.04 -2.52 16.39
N ALA A 14 1.76 -2.84 16.21
CA ALA A 14 1.00 -2.40 15.03
C ALA A 14 0.80 -0.88 15.00
N ASP A 15 0.66 -0.22 16.16
CA ASP A 15 0.65 1.24 16.24
C ASP A 15 1.99 1.85 15.79
N ASP A 16 3.12 1.19 16.08
CA ASP A 16 4.43 1.64 15.63
C ASP A 16 4.60 1.51 14.12
N VAL A 17 4.07 0.45 13.50
CA VAL A 17 4.03 0.30 12.03
C VAL A 17 3.20 1.43 11.40
N MET A 18 2.04 1.74 11.97
CA MET A 18 1.21 2.87 11.55
C MET A 18 1.99 4.20 11.62
N ARG A 19 2.62 4.49 12.77
CA ARG A 19 3.39 5.73 12.97
C ARG A 19 4.56 5.82 12.00
N ALA A 20 5.27 4.72 11.76
CA ALA A 20 6.37 4.67 10.81
C ALA A 20 5.91 4.99 9.38
N ALA A 21 4.79 4.41 8.95
CA ALA A 21 4.21 4.70 7.63
C ALA A 21 3.77 6.17 7.50
N GLN A 22 3.06 6.70 8.50
CA GLN A 22 2.65 8.11 8.51
C GLN A 22 3.87 9.06 8.47
N LEU A 23 4.91 8.76 9.26
CA LEU A 23 6.14 9.53 9.28
C LEU A 23 6.86 9.47 7.93
N ALA A 24 6.99 8.29 7.34
CA ALA A 24 7.62 8.12 6.03
C ALA A 24 6.89 8.90 4.93
N ALA A 25 5.55 8.83 4.91
CA ALA A 25 4.72 9.61 3.98
C ALA A 25 4.89 11.14 4.19
N CYS A 26 4.95 11.61 5.44
CA CYS A 26 5.25 13.01 5.74
C CYS A 26 6.67 13.42 5.27
N LEU A 27 7.67 12.57 5.47
CA LEU A 27 9.05 12.85 5.04
C LEU A 27 9.16 12.96 3.52
N GLU A 28 8.36 12.21 2.78
CA GLU A 28 8.30 12.24 1.31
C GLU A 28 7.98 13.65 0.76
N VAL A 29 7.10 14.41 1.42
CA VAL A 29 6.76 15.79 1.01
C VAL A 29 7.66 16.85 1.65
N CYS A 30 8.33 16.51 2.76
CA CYS A 30 9.31 17.38 3.41
C CYS A 30 10.65 17.47 2.66
N GLY A 31 10.96 16.48 1.81
CA GLY A 31 12.18 16.47 1.01
C GLY A 31 12.35 17.72 0.15
N TYR A 32 13.54 18.33 0.21
CA TYR A 32 13.88 19.49 -0.61
C TYR A 32 15.34 19.42 -1.12
N PRO A 33 15.59 19.65 -2.42
CA PRO A 33 14.60 19.86 -3.48
C PRO A 33 13.90 18.55 -3.90
N LYS A 34 12.59 18.59 -4.18
CA LYS A 34 11.83 17.46 -4.76
C LYS A 34 11.51 17.77 -6.23
N PRO A 35 12.18 17.11 -7.19
CA PRO A 35 11.91 17.32 -8.61
C PRO A 35 10.47 16.97 -8.98
N GLY A 36 9.83 17.79 -9.82
CA GLY A 36 8.58 17.45 -10.50
C GLY A 36 7.32 17.32 -9.64
N ASN A 37 7.37 17.56 -8.32
CA ASN A 37 6.24 17.34 -7.42
C ASN A 37 6.10 18.45 -6.35
N VAL A 38 5.07 18.35 -5.50
CA VAL A 38 4.83 19.23 -4.35
C VAL A 38 5.93 19.08 -3.31
N HIS A 39 6.40 20.20 -2.80
CA HIS A 39 7.26 20.29 -1.62
C HIS A 39 7.01 21.60 -0.89
N ARG A 40 7.69 21.83 0.23
CA ARG A 40 7.47 23.00 1.11
C ARG A 40 7.47 24.38 0.43
N LEU A 41 8.15 24.51 -0.71
CA LEU A 41 8.29 25.78 -1.45
C LEU A 41 7.59 25.77 -2.82
N ARG A 42 6.85 24.71 -3.16
CA ARG A 42 6.21 24.57 -4.48
C ARG A 42 4.94 23.74 -4.41
N ASN A 43 3.86 24.30 -4.96
CA ASN A 43 2.60 23.60 -5.20
C ASN A 43 2.57 22.98 -6.61
N PHE A 44 1.64 22.05 -6.83
CA PHE A 44 1.41 21.42 -8.13
C PHE A 44 -0.08 21.45 -8.50
N GLY A 45 -0.50 22.46 -9.26
CA GLY A 45 -1.93 22.77 -9.43
C GLY A 45 -2.58 23.04 -8.07
N GLU A 46 -3.67 22.35 -7.76
CA GLU A 46 -4.38 22.46 -6.47
C GLU A 46 -3.74 21.65 -5.33
N LEU A 47 -2.73 20.81 -5.61
CA LEU A 47 -2.01 20.04 -4.59
C LEU A 47 -1.02 20.95 -3.84
N ARG A 48 -1.08 20.89 -2.51
CA ARG A 48 -0.31 21.70 -1.57
C ARG A 48 0.35 20.82 -0.53
N PHE A 49 1.39 21.33 0.12
CA PHE A 49 2.11 20.65 1.17
C PHE A 49 1.17 20.12 2.28
N GLU A 50 0.21 20.95 2.71
CA GLU A 50 -0.73 20.62 3.78
C GLU A 50 -1.66 19.47 3.41
N HIS A 51 -2.02 19.35 2.12
CA HIS A 51 -2.80 18.21 1.62
C HIS A 51 -2.02 16.90 1.78
N PHE A 52 -0.72 16.92 1.52
CA PHE A 52 0.12 15.75 1.74
C PHE A 52 0.23 15.41 3.24
N ILE A 53 0.46 16.39 4.11
CA ILE A 53 0.51 16.12 5.56
C ILE A 53 -0.81 15.52 6.05
N ALA A 54 -1.96 16.10 5.66
CA ALA A 54 -3.27 15.55 6.02
C ALA A 54 -3.48 14.13 5.47
N GLY A 55 -3.11 13.89 4.20
CA GLY A 55 -3.21 12.57 3.56
C GLY A 55 -2.32 11.52 4.24
N ALA A 56 -1.09 11.89 4.60
CA ALA A 56 -0.14 11.01 5.29
C ALA A 56 -0.67 10.56 6.65
N ILE A 57 -1.34 11.44 7.42
CA ILE A 57 -1.98 11.04 8.67
C ILE A 57 -3.20 10.14 8.41
N ALA A 58 -4.01 10.46 7.40
CA ALA A 58 -5.25 9.77 7.12
C ALA A 58 -5.10 8.29 6.73
N ILE A 59 -3.98 7.89 6.11
CA ILE A 59 -3.75 6.48 5.74
C ILE A 59 -3.47 5.56 6.94
N GLY A 60 -3.11 6.13 8.10
CA GLY A 60 -2.62 5.38 9.26
C GLY A 60 -3.54 4.24 9.74
N PRO A 61 -4.85 4.47 9.96
CA PRO A 61 -5.77 3.43 10.43
C PRO A 61 -5.81 2.18 9.54
N ALA A 62 -5.76 2.34 8.22
CA ALA A 62 -5.73 1.21 7.28
C ALA A 62 -4.39 0.46 7.34
N ILE A 63 -3.27 1.18 7.48
CA ILE A 63 -1.93 0.58 7.66
C ILE A 63 -1.86 -0.22 8.96
N ARG A 64 -2.40 0.33 10.05
CA ARG A 64 -2.50 -0.37 11.34
C ARG A 64 -3.29 -1.66 11.20
N GLU A 65 -4.44 -1.61 10.53
CA GLU A 65 -5.26 -2.79 10.28
C GLU A 65 -4.52 -3.84 9.45
N ALA A 66 -3.82 -3.42 8.40
CA ALA A 66 -2.98 -4.31 7.58
C ALA A 66 -1.95 -5.05 8.45
N SER A 67 -1.23 -4.33 9.32
CA SER A 67 -0.29 -4.94 10.27
C SER A 67 -0.96 -5.92 11.24
N MET A 68 -2.11 -5.56 11.80
CA MET A 68 -2.88 -6.47 12.65
C MET A 68 -3.30 -7.74 11.90
N LYS A 69 -3.68 -7.64 10.62
CA LYS A 69 -4.02 -8.83 9.81
C LYS A 69 -2.80 -9.71 9.54
N GLY A 70 -1.61 -9.13 9.36
CA GLY A 70 -0.35 -9.87 9.30
C GLY A 70 -0.05 -10.66 10.58
N ILE A 71 -0.28 -10.04 11.75
CA ILE A 71 -0.15 -10.72 13.04
C ILE A 71 -1.13 -11.90 13.12
N ARG A 72 -2.38 -11.69 12.69
CA ARG A 72 -3.43 -12.73 12.69
C ARG A 72 -3.16 -13.85 11.69
N HIS A 73 -2.46 -13.58 10.59
CA HIS A 73 -2.02 -14.64 9.67
C HIS A 73 -1.16 -15.67 10.41
N VAL A 74 -0.18 -15.19 11.17
CA VAL A 74 0.76 -16.03 11.91
C VAL A 74 0.10 -16.69 13.13
N LEU A 75 -0.67 -15.92 13.91
CA LEU A 75 -1.19 -16.41 15.20
C LEU A 75 -2.53 -17.13 15.10
N ASP A 76 -3.42 -16.68 14.21
CA ASP A 76 -4.79 -17.21 14.08
C ASP A 76 -4.99 -18.06 12.82
N GLY A 77 -3.99 -18.14 11.93
CA GLY A 77 -4.09 -18.86 10.66
C GLY A 77 -4.98 -18.19 9.62
N LEU A 78 -5.18 -16.87 9.70
CA LEU A 78 -5.88 -16.09 8.65
C LEU A 78 -5.14 -16.27 7.32
N LYS A 79 -5.77 -16.74 6.25
CA LYS A 79 -5.08 -16.90 4.95
C LYS A 79 -4.71 -15.54 4.37
N LEU A 80 -3.57 -15.45 3.68
CA LEU A 80 -3.10 -14.19 3.09
C LEU A 80 -4.10 -13.59 2.08
N GLY A 81 -4.79 -14.41 1.27
CA GLY A 81 -5.86 -13.92 0.39
C GLY A 81 -7.07 -13.34 1.14
N ASP A 82 -7.32 -13.78 2.37
CA ASP A 82 -8.39 -13.26 3.23
C ASP A 82 -7.97 -11.98 3.98
N VAL A 83 -6.70 -11.55 3.86
CA VAL A 83 -6.24 -10.25 4.36
C VAL A 83 -6.94 -9.11 3.62
N ARG A 84 -7.33 -9.33 2.36
CA ARG A 84 -8.04 -8.36 1.52
C ARG A 84 -7.27 -7.04 1.34
N LEU A 85 -6.07 -7.15 0.77
CA LEU A 85 -5.18 -6.00 0.48
C LEU A 85 -5.89 -4.89 -0.30
N GLY A 86 -6.65 -5.23 -1.34
CA GLY A 86 -7.34 -4.23 -2.16
C GLY A 86 -8.36 -3.43 -1.35
N SER A 87 -9.07 -4.09 -0.44
CA SER A 87 -10.02 -3.43 0.47
C SER A 87 -9.32 -2.47 1.44
N LEU A 88 -8.16 -2.86 1.97
CA LEU A 88 -7.34 -2.00 2.83
C LEU A 88 -6.81 -0.78 2.06
N MET A 89 -6.38 -0.97 0.81
CA MET A 89 -5.94 0.12 -0.07
C MET A 89 -7.11 1.07 -0.40
N LEU A 90 -8.28 0.54 -0.73
CA LEU A 90 -9.50 1.34 -0.98
C LEU A 90 -9.88 2.16 0.25
N ARG A 91 -9.82 1.58 1.44
CA ARG A 91 -10.04 2.29 2.70
C ARG A 91 -9.02 3.42 2.87
N ALA A 92 -7.72 3.13 2.72
CA ALA A 92 -6.66 4.12 2.87
C ALA A 92 -6.82 5.29 1.89
N VAL A 93 -7.17 5.01 0.62
CA VAL A 93 -7.44 6.04 -0.39
C VAL A 93 -8.69 6.84 -0.02
N SER A 94 -9.75 6.18 0.44
CA SER A 94 -10.98 6.86 0.86
C SER A 94 -10.73 7.81 2.02
N ASP A 95 -9.97 7.37 3.03
CA ASP A 95 -9.59 8.20 4.18
C ASP A 95 -8.69 9.37 3.73
N MET A 96 -7.69 9.11 2.88
CA MET A 96 -6.81 10.12 2.28
C MET A 96 -7.60 11.20 1.52
N ILE A 97 -8.60 10.81 0.72
CA ILE A 97 -9.44 11.76 -0.03
C ILE A 97 -10.44 12.47 0.90
N GLY A 98 -10.95 11.80 1.94
CA GLY A 98 -11.90 12.39 2.87
C GLY A 98 -11.32 13.48 3.78
N TRP A 99 -10.02 13.40 4.10
CA TRP A 99 -9.34 14.30 5.03
C TRP A 99 -8.79 15.59 4.41
N GLN A 100 -8.77 15.71 3.08
CA GLN A 100 -8.23 16.87 2.37
C GLN A 100 -8.90 17.04 0.99
N ARG A 101 -8.65 18.16 0.30
CA ARG A 101 -9.38 18.51 -0.94
C ARG A 101 -8.51 18.62 -2.20
N GLY A 102 -7.23 18.26 -2.11
CA GLY A 102 -6.27 18.28 -3.19
C GLY A 102 -6.30 17.07 -4.13
N GLY A 103 -7.01 15.99 -3.77
CA GLY A 103 -7.07 14.76 -4.56
C GLY A 103 -5.98 13.76 -4.17
N ASN A 104 -5.40 13.05 -5.15
CA ASN A 104 -4.37 12.05 -4.88
C ASN A 104 -3.08 12.68 -4.30
N THR A 105 -2.69 12.23 -3.11
CA THR A 105 -1.41 12.60 -2.49
C THR A 105 -0.48 11.39 -2.30
N HIS A 106 -1.02 10.19 -2.06
CA HIS A 106 -0.25 9.03 -1.60
C HIS A 106 -0.69 7.69 -2.21
N LEU A 107 -1.35 7.65 -3.38
CA LEU A 107 -1.79 6.36 -3.97
C LEU A 107 -0.64 5.35 -4.10
N GLY A 108 0.51 5.75 -4.67
CA GLY A 108 1.67 4.87 -4.80
C GLY A 108 2.21 4.40 -3.45
N THR A 109 2.27 5.31 -2.48
CA THR A 109 2.66 5.02 -1.10
C THR A 109 1.72 4.01 -0.44
N ILE A 110 0.40 4.15 -0.63
CA ILE A 110 -0.61 3.20 -0.13
C ILE A 110 -0.40 1.82 -0.74
N VAL A 111 -0.13 1.74 -2.05
CA VAL A 111 0.09 0.47 -2.78
C VAL A 111 1.27 -0.32 -2.21
N LEU A 112 2.35 0.36 -1.84
CA LEU A 112 3.54 -0.30 -1.28
C LEU A 112 3.44 -0.50 0.24
N PHE A 113 2.90 0.47 0.98
CA PHE A 113 2.86 0.41 2.44
C PHE A 113 1.84 -0.61 2.95
N THR A 114 0.74 -0.85 2.23
CA THR A 114 -0.28 -1.81 2.68
C THR A 114 0.28 -3.24 2.79
N PRO A 115 0.85 -3.87 1.74
CA PRO A 115 1.49 -5.18 1.86
C PRO A 115 2.71 -5.18 2.78
N LEU A 116 3.49 -4.09 2.82
CA LEU A 116 4.63 -3.97 3.73
C LEU A 116 4.20 -4.00 5.20
N ALA A 117 3.06 -3.38 5.53
CA ALA A 117 2.51 -3.39 6.87
C ALA A 117 2.02 -4.78 7.27
N VAL A 118 1.36 -5.51 6.36
CA VAL A 118 0.99 -6.93 6.59
C VAL A 118 2.26 -7.73 6.90
N SER A 119 3.29 -7.61 6.07
CA SER A 119 4.55 -8.31 6.30
C SER A 119 5.23 -7.92 7.62
N ALA A 120 5.23 -6.63 7.97
CA ALA A 120 5.73 -6.18 9.27
C ALA A 120 4.96 -6.82 10.42
N GLY A 121 3.64 -6.97 10.28
CA GLY A 121 2.79 -7.70 11.21
C GLY A 121 3.17 -9.18 11.36
N MET A 122 3.46 -9.86 10.24
CA MET A 122 3.96 -11.24 10.25
C MET A 122 5.29 -11.31 11.03
N CYS A 123 6.24 -10.43 10.71
CA CYS A 123 7.53 -10.38 11.42
C CYS A 123 7.37 -10.08 12.92
N ILE A 124 6.46 -9.19 13.32
CA ILE A 124 6.16 -8.90 14.73
C ILE A 124 5.66 -10.15 15.47
N ALA A 125 4.88 -11.00 14.81
CA ALA A 125 4.36 -12.23 15.39
C ALA A 125 5.40 -13.36 15.44
N GLU A 126 6.30 -13.43 14.46
CA GLU A 126 7.32 -14.48 14.35
C GLU A 126 8.62 -14.18 15.11
N ALA A 127 9.04 -12.92 15.16
CA ALA A 127 10.36 -12.52 15.62
C ALA A 127 10.32 -11.32 16.58
N CYS A 128 11.20 -11.36 17.59
CA CYS A 128 11.36 -10.24 18.53
C CYS A 128 12.10 -9.05 17.91
N GLU A 129 12.93 -9.29 16.88
CA GLU A 129 13.82 -8.28 16.27
C GLU A 129 13.53 -8.07 14.77
N PHE A 130 13.92 -6.89 14.28
CA PHE A 130 13.76 -6.52 12.88
C PHE A 130 14.67 -7.36 11.98
N ASN A 131 14.11 -7.90 10.89
CA ASN A 131 14.85 -8.61 9.87
C ASN A 131 14.35 -8.23 8.47
N LEU A 132 15.19 -7.52 7.71
CA LEU A 132 14.84 -7.03 6.37
C LEU A 132 14.52 -8.17 5.39
N LYS A 133 15.20 -9.32 5.50
CA LYS A 133 14.97 -10.46 4.63
C LYS A 133 13.57 -11.04 4.86
N LEU A 134 13.19 -11.27 6.11
CA LEU A 134 11.86 -11.76 6.47
C LEU A 134 10.76 -10.77 6.07
N LEU A 135 11.01 -9.47 6.24
CA LEU A 135 10.09 -8.42 5.80
C LEU A 135 9.90 -8.42 4.28
N ARG A 136 10.96 -8.67 3.51
CA ARG A 136 10.85 -8.79 2.06
C ARG A 136 10.12 -10.07 1.65
N GLU A 137 10.42 -11.20 2.29
CA GLU A 137 9.78 -12.49 2.01
C GLU A 137 8.28 -12.42 2.28
N GLY A 138 7.87 -11.91 3.45
CA GLY A 138 6.45 -11.73 3.79
C GLY A 138 5.75 -10.73 2.87
N PHE A 139 6.43 -9.68 2.39
CA PHE A 139 5.86 -8.78 1.38
C PHE A 139 5.53 -9.55 0.09
N VAL A 140 6.51 -10.33 -0.42
CA VAL A 140 6.34 -11.12 -1.65
C VAL A 140 5.23 -12.14 -1.52
N GLU A 141 5.14 -12.85 -0.38
CA GLU A 141 4.07 -13.79 -0.09
C GLU A 141 2.70 -13.09 -0.07
N THR A 142 2.62 -11.93 0.58
CA THR A 142 1.37 -11.17 0.70
C THR A 142 0.86 -10.72 -0.67
N VAL A 143 1.72 -10.13 -1.50
CA VAL A 143 1.29 -9.62 -2.82
C VAL A 143 0.91 -10.75 -3.77
N LYS A 144 1.64 -11.88 -3.77
CA LYS A 144 1.33 -13.05 -4.60
C LYS A 144 0.05 -13.77 -4.18
N ALA A 145 -0.38 -13.61 -2.93
CA ALA A 145 -1.61 -14.20 -2.40
C ALA A 145 -2.86 -13.35 -2.68
N THR A 146 -2.74 -12.22 -3.37
CA THR A 146 -3.88 -11.38 -3.73
C THR A 146 -4.88 -12.10 -4.63
N THR A 147 -6.13 -11.68 -4.55
CA THR A 147 -7.27 -12.28 -5.25
C THR A 147 -7.88 -11.31 -6.26
N SER A 148 -8.78 -11.79 -7.11
CA SER A 148 -9.56 -10.93 -8.03
C SER A 148 -10.41 -9.89 -7.30
N LEU A 149 -10.86 -10.19 -6.08
CA LEU A 149 -11.56 -9.23 -5.24
C LEU A 149 -10.66 -8.08 -4.78
N ASP A 150 -9.35 -8.33 -4.58
CA ASP A 150 -8.38 -7.27 -4.31
C ASP A 150 -8.19 -6.36 -5.51
N THR A 151 -8.16 -6.92 -6.72
CA THR A 151 -8.10 -6.14 -7.96
C THR A 151 -9.30 -5.22 -8.11
N VAL A 152 -10.51 -5.72 -7.85
CA VAL A 152 -11.74 -4.91 -7.91
C VAL A 152 -11.67 -3.73 -6.94
N ASP A 153 -11.32 -3.98 -5.67
CA ASP A 153 -11.24 -2.92 -4.66
C ASP A 153 -10.10 -1.93 -4.97
N PHE A 154 -8.97 -2.42 -5.48
CA PHE A 154 -7.87 -1.57 -5.91
C PHE A 154 -8.26 -0.68 -7.10
N TYR A 155 -9.00 -1.19 -8.08
CA TYR A 155 -9.48 -0.40 -9.22
C TYR A 155 -10.46 0.69 -8.76
N LYS A 156 -11.32 0.40 -7.79
CA LYS A 156 -12.14 1.41 -7.11
C LYS A 156 -11.29 2.47 -6.43
N ALA A 157 -10.20 2.07 -5.78
CA ALA A 157 -9.26 2.98 -5.13
C ALA A 157 -8.57 3.90 -6.15
N VAL A 158 -8.11 3.35 -7.28
CA VAL A 158 -7.48 4.10 -8.37
C VAL A 158 -8.47 5.10 -8.97
N ARG A 159 -9.72 4.70 -9.25
CA ARG A 159 -10.78 5.62 -9.71
C ARG A 159 -11.02 6.76 -8.72
N LEU A 160 -11.07 6.45 -7.42
CA LEU A 160 -11.30 7.43 -6.37
C LEU A 160 -10.13 8.41 -6.23
N ALA A 161 -8.89 7.92 -6.30
CA ALA A 161 -7.71 8.76 -6.27
C ALA A 161 -7.58 9.63 -7.53
N ASN A 162 -8.04 9.12 -8.69
CA ASN A 162 -7.95 9.75 -10.00
C ASN A 162 -6.53 10.31 -10.28
N PRO A 163 -5.48 9.46 -10.26
CA PRO A 163 -4.12 9.90 -10.49
C PRO A 163 -3.97 10.52 -11.88
N LYS A 164 -3.18 11.60 -11.96
CA LYS A 164 -2.83 12.21 -13.25
C LYS A 164 -1.91 11.27 -14.03
N GLY A 165 -2.05 11.25 -15.35
CA GLY A 165 -1.17 10.46 -16.22
C GLY A 165 -1.63 9.03 -16.49
N MET A 166 -2.84 8.64 -16.07
CA MET A 166 -3.45 7.39 -16.53
C MET A 166 -3.72 7.47 -18.04
N GLY A 167 -2.82 6.87 -18.82
CA GLY A 167 -3.04 6.61 -20.23
C GLY A 167 -3.95 5.40 -20.44
N LYS A 168 -4.46 5.23 -21.66
CA LYS A 168 -5.14 3.99 -22.06
C LYS A 168 -4.10 3.00 -22.59
N VAL A 169 -4.01 1.84 -21.96
CA VAL A 169 -3.18 0.73 -22.44
C VAL A 169 -4.10 -0.32 -23.04
N ARG A 170 -3.75 -0.86 -24.22
CA ARG A 170 -4.51 -1.91 -24.91
C ARG A 170 -3.69 -3.19 -24.94
N GLY A 171 -4.37 -4.33 -25.01
CA GLY A 171 -3.73 -5.64 -25.15
C GLY A 171 -3.28 -6.29 -23.84
N LEU A 172 -3.76 -5.76 -22.72
CA LEU A 172 -3.60 -6.37 -21.39
C LEU A 172 -4.75 -7.36 -21.14
N LYS A 173 -4.48 -8.39 -20.31
CA LYS A 173 -5.50 -9.31 -19.79
C LYS A 173 -6.41 -8.55 -18.82
N SER A 174 -5.85 -7.69 -17.97
CA SER A 174 -6.66 -6.88 -17.08
C SER A 174 -7.45 -5.81 -17.87
N PRO A 175 -8.73 -5.58 -17.53
CA PRO A 175 -9.52 -4.53 -18.18
C PRO A 175 -8.95 -3.13 -17.83
N ASP A 176 -9.25 -2.13 -18.65
CA ASP A 176 -8.92 -0.74 -18.31
C ASP A 176 -9.66 -0.33 -17.03
N VAL A 177 -8.97 0.32 -16.10
CA VAL A 177 -9.57 0.82 -14.85
C VAL A 177 -10.76 1.75 -15.11
N MET A 178 -10.82 2.42 -16.25
CA MET A 178 -11.90 3.32 -16.68
C MET A 178 -13.07 2.60 -17.37
N ASP A 179 -13.02 1.27 -17.54
CA ASP A 179 -14.12 0.47 -18.09
C ASP A 179 -15.21 0.25 -17.03
N ASP A 180 -16.43 0.75 -17.23
CA ASP A 180 -17.53 0.57 -16.25
C ASP A 180 -17.90 -0.89 -15.96
N GLY A 181 -17.49 -1.83 -16.82
CA GLY A 181 -17.64 -3.27 -16.61
C GLY A 181 -16.43 -3.96 -15.99
N PHE A 182 -15.41 -3.24 -15.50
CA PHE A 182 -14.16 -3.84 -15.01
C PHE A 182 -14.41 -4.89 -13.92
N GLU A 183 -15.38 -4.66 -13.02
CA GLU A 183 -15.68 -5.55 -11.90
C GLU A 183 -16.07 -6.95 -12.38
N ALA A 184 -17.03 -7.01 -13.31
CA ALA A 184 -17.52 -8.28 -13.84
C ALA A 184 -16.43 -9.03 -14.61
N LYS A 185 -15.60 -8.32 -15.37
CA LYS A 185 -14.50 -8.91 -16.16
C LYS A 185 -13.40 -9.49 -15.28
N ILE A 186 -12.94 -8.72 -14.29
CA ILE A 186 -11.91 -9.16 -13.34
C ILE A 186 -12.35 -10.42 -12.59
N LEU A 187 -13.61 -10.46 -12.16
CA LEU A 187 -14.15 -11.62 -11.44
C LEU A 187 -14.34 -12.83 -12.35
N ALA A 188 -14.77 -12.62 -13.60
CA ALA A 188 -14.98 -13.71 -14.56
C ALA A 188 -13.65 -14.37 -14.99
N GLU A 189 -12.58 -13.58 -15.10
CA GLU A 189 -11.25 -14.05 -15.53
C GLU A 189 -10.30 -14.34 -14.36
N ASP A 190 -10.78 -14.18 -13.12
CA ASP A 190 -10.04 -14.31 -11.86
C ASP A 190 -8.68 -13.56 -11.85
N VAL A 191 -8.68 -12.34 -12.39
CA VAL A 191 -7.45 -11.53 -12.50
C VAL A 191 -7.04 -11.03 -11.12
N THR A 192 -5.97 -11.59 -10.55
CA THR A 192 -5.46 -11.18 -9.23
C THR A 192 -4.76 -9.82 -9.28
N LEU A 193 -4.61 -9.17 -8.12
CA LEU A 193 -3.97 -7.85 -8.07
C LEU A 193 -2.49 -7.98 -8.49
N TYR A 194 -1.82 -9.06 -8.11
CA TYR A 194 -0.46 -9.35 -8.57
C TYR A 194 -0.36 -9.42 -10.09
N GLU A 195 -1.28 -10.13 -10.75
CA GLU A 195 -1.32 -10.20 -12.21
C GLU A 195 -1.54 -8.83 -12.84
N ALA A 196 -2.53 -8.06 -12.35
CA ALA A 196 -2.80 -6.72 -12.88
C ALA A 196 -1.62 -5.76 -12.72
N MET A 197 -0.90 -5.83 -11.59
CA MET A 197 0.30 -5.02 -11.36
C MET A 197 1.49 -5.49 -12.20
N ALA A 198 1.63 -6.80 -12.45
CA ALA A 198 2.67 -7.35 -13.33
C ALA A 198 2.52 -6.90 -14.79
N GLU A 199 1.30 -6.62 -15.23
CA GLU A 199 1.07 -6.12 -16.59
C GLU A 199 1.56 -4.70 -16.83
N CYS A 200 1.68 -3.87 -15.78
CA CYS A 200 2.15 -2.49 -15.89
C CYS A 200 3.55 -2.26 -15.28
N SER A 201 4.20 -3.29 -14.74
CA SER A 201 5.49 -3.16 -14.05
C SER A 201 6.62 -2.65 -14.94
N ASP A 202 6.53 -2.80 -16.26
CA ASP A 202 7.58 -2.36 -17.19
C ASP A 202 7.66 -0.83 -17.34
N TRP A 203 6.60 -0.10 -16.99
CA TRP A 203 6.55 1.37 -17.13
C TRP A 203 6.02 2.11 -15.89
N ASP A 204 5.48 1.40 -14.90
CA ASP A 204 5.07 1.97 -13.61
C ASP A 204 6.00 1.48 -12.50
N GLU A 205 6.75 2.41 -11.89
CA GLU A 205 7.75 2.09 -10.85
C GLU A 205 7.12 1.51 -9.58
N VAL A 206 5.91 1.94 -9.22
CA VAL A 206 5.18 1.40 -8.06
C VAL A 206 4.79 -0.04 -8.33
N ALA A 207 4.32 -0.34 -9.54
CA ALA A 207 4.01 -1.70 -9.95
C ALA A 207 5.25 -2.58 -10.04
N SER A 208 6.36 -2.06 -10.57
CA SER A 208 7.66 -2.74 -10.55
C SER A 208 8.09 -3.12 -9.14
N GLU A 209 8.04 -2.18 -8.18
CA GLU A 209 8.39 -2.47 -6.79
C GLU A 209 7.41 -3.45 -6.12
N PHE A 210 6.11 -3.34 -6.43
CA PHE A 210 5.10 -4.27 -5.93
C PHE A 210 5.36 -5.71 -6.39
N VAL A 211 5.71 -5.91 -7.66
CA VAL A 211 5.88 -7.23 -8.27
C VAL A 211 7.25 -7.84 -7.99
N SER A 212 8.30 -7.03 -7.95
CA SER A 212 9.69 -7.44 -7.65
C SER A 212 9.98 -7.63 -6.15
N GLY A 213 9.00 -7.29 -5.30
CA GLY A 213 9.14 -7.34 -3.85
C GLY A 213 10.15 -6.32 -3.35
N LEU A 214 9.94 -5.06 -3.69
CA LEU A 214 10.71 -3.90 -3.22
C LEU A 214 12.19 -3.96 -3.64
N GLU A 215 12.48 -4.33 -4.89
CA GLU A 215 13.85 -4.54 -5.33
C GLU A 215 14.74 -3.30 -5.21
N VAL A 216 14.29 -2.16 -5.74
CA VAL A 216 15.02 -0.89 -5.65
C VAL A 216 15.06 -0.41 -4.21
N THR A 217 13.94 -0.47 -3.49
CA THR A 217 13.87 -0.06 -2.09
C THR A 217 14.85 -0.85 -1.23
N VAL A 218 14.96 -2.17 -1.40
CA VAL A 218 15.84 -3.02 -0.57
C VAL A 218 17.30 -2.93 -1.00
N LYS A 219 17.59 -2.89 -2.30
CA LYS A 219 18.97 -2.93 -2.82
C LYS A 219 19.64 -1.56 -2.88
N LEU A 220 18.87 -0.50 -3.10
CA LEU A 220 19.39 0.85 -3.31
C LEU A 220 18.92 1.83 -2.23
N GLY A 221 17.63 1.84 -1.91
CA GLY A 221 17.07 2.80 -0.94
C GLY A 221 17.54 2.56 0.49
N TYR A 222 17.20 1.39 1.05
CA TYR A 222 17.46 1.03 2.44
C TYR A 222 18.93 1.14 2.87
N PRO A 223 19.95 0.73 2.06
CA PRO A 223 21.35 0.86 2.44
C PRO A 223 21.87 2.31 2.56
N THR A 224 21.07 3.32 2.20
CA THR A 224 21.46 4.74 2.26
C THR A 224 20.96 5.47 3.50
N LEU A 225 20.21 4.78 4.38
CA LEU A 225 19.70 5.28 5.66
C LEU A 225 20.73 5.10 6.79
#